data_AF-A0A0U2WHJ7-F1
#
_entry.id   AF-A0A0U2WHJ7-F1
#
_cell.length_a   1.000
_cell.length_b   1.000
_cell.length_c   1.000
_cell.angle_alpha   90.00
_cell.angle_beta   90.00
_cell.angle_gamma   90.00
#
_symmetry.space_group_name_H-M   'P 1'
#
loop_
_entity.id
_entity.type
_entity.pdbx_description
1 polymer ?
#
loop_
_entity_poly.entity_id
_entity_poly.type
_entity_poly.pdbx_seq_one_letter_code
_entity_poly.pdbx_strand_id
1 'polypeptide(L)'
;MFRKVLAHGLLALAVLAAPLAIGKEEASAAAASNTAIKVKLDGKSVSLDTQPRIVKNRTLVPYNNIVHALGGKASWNAKSKTVTAERDGVTVKLSVGSSVAYINGEKLDMGVAPLFVNGKTFVPLRLISEAFGKWVSYNKASSTVEITSKLTVQTSTGPFTLNKKPSRIVTLSSSDTEIIYALGGKVVGRPTAMGKVIPEAAASAVEVGSVHGILFEKLATLKPDLVIASPSLQTQKATIERLGAQVMFNSHNTFDDIQKSVRLYGKVLGQESKAEQIIKEMNSKVSKLVKPKNKPKTLIVYGAPGSFVIALPTSYPGNFLELAGGSNVAASFPIMDTMPQYAELSMERVVAANPDLILLITHGDADEVKKSFKQQFESNSAWKNLAAVKNDRFEVLPSDLFAANPGIRAPQAIETINKLLKAAN
;
A
#
# COMPACT_ATOMS: atom_id res chain seq x y z
N MET A 1 66.21 -26.47 53.51
CA MET A 1 67.39 -26.11 52.69
C MET A 1 67.05 -24.85 51.90
N PHE A 2 67.87 -23.81 52.13
CA PHE A 2 68.10 -22.56 51.38
C PHE A 2 66.89 -21.67 50.99
N ARG A 3 66.65 -20.51 51.64
CA ARG A 3 67.34 -19.18 51.55
C ARG A 3 67.26 -18.62 50.11
N LYS A 4 66.86 -17.38 49.81
CA LYS A 4 66.92 -16.05 50.47
C LYS A 4 66.07 -15.07 49.59
N VAL A 5 65.21 -14.21 50.15
CA VAL A 5 65.43 -12.79 50.59
C VAL A 5 65.35 -11.73 49.47
N LEU A 6 64.38 -10.79 49.61
CA LEU A 6 64.46 -9.30 49.64
C LEU A 6 63.02 -8.75 49.38
N ALA A 7 62.30 -8.13 50.33
CA ALA A 7 62.44 -6.77 50.89
C ALA A 7 62.20 -5.65 49.86
N HIS A 8 61.51 -4.52 50.07
CA HIS A 8 60.70 -3.92 51.15
C HIS A 8 60.06 -2.63 50.53
N GLY A 9 58.93 -2.13 51.07
CA GLY A 9 58.39 -0.78 50.76
C GLY A 9 56.85 -0.75 50.58
N LEU A 10 55.97 -0.81 51.60
CA LEU A 10 55.62 0.09 52.73
C LEU A 10 54.60 1.21 52.37
N LEU A 11 53.61 1.37 53.26
CA LEU A 11 52.53 2.38 53.40
C LEU A 11 51.27 2.20 52.53
N ALA A 12 50.04 2.41 53.01
CA ALA A 12 49.47 2.63 54.35
C ALA A 12 47.94 2.54 54.23
N LEU A 13 47.28 2.13 55.32
CA LEU A 13 45.82 2.14 55.50
C LEU A 13 45.22 3.55 55.36
N ALA A 14 44.11 3.66 54.64
CA ALA A 14 43.04 4.63 54.93
C ALA A 14 41.69 4.08 54.47
N VAL A 15 40.92 3.56 55.43
CA VAL A 15 39.47 3.36 55.28
C VAL A 15 38.82 4.73 55.34
N LEU A 16 38.32 5.23 54.21
CA LEU A 16 37.38 6.34 54.18
C LEU A 16 36.06 5.85 53.60
N ALA A 17 35.02 5.92 54.43
CA ALA A 17 33.64 5.77 54.02
C ALA A 17 33.30 6.86 53.00
N ALA A 18 33.00 6.45 51.75
CA ALA A 18 32.38 7.32 50.78
C ALA A 18 30.85 7.23 50.96
N PRO A 19 30.14 8.36 51.16
CA PRO A 19 28.69 8.35 51.21
C PRO A 19 28.11 7.95 49.86
N LEU A 20 27.10 7.07 49.90
CA LEU A 20 26.19 6.79 48.80
C LEU A 20 25.58 8.12 48.32
N ALA A 21 26.18 8.72 47.31
CA ALA A 21 25.57 9.79 46.56
C ALA A 21 24.39 9.19 45.81
N ILE A 22 23.19 9.44 46.32
CA ILE A 22 21.94 9.31 45.58
C ILE A 22 22.08 10.28 44.40
N GLY A 23 22.52 9.75 43.27
CA GLY A 23 22.54 10.47 42.01
C GLY A 23 21.13 10.88 41.71
N LYS A 24 20.87 12.20 41.79
CA LYS A 24 19.67 12.79 41.20
C LYS A 24 19.63 12.32 39.76
N GLU A 25 18.61 11.54 39.43
CA GLU A 25 18.14 11.36 38.07
C GLU A 25 17.75 12.76 37.57
N GLU A 26 18.73 13.47 37.00
CA GLU A 26 18.45 14.61 36.15
C GLU A 26 17.71 14.04 34.96
N ALA A 27 16.38 14.11 35.05
CA ALA A 27 15.50 14.01 33.92
C ALA A 27 15.99 15.01 32.87
N SER A 28 16.80 14.51 31.93
CA SER A 28 17.16 15.23 30.72
C SER A 28 15.86 15.41 29.95
N ALA A 29 15.20 16.54 30.21
CA ALA A 29 14.19 17.08 29.33
C ALA A 29 14.86 17.24 27.98
N ALA A 30 14.62 16.29 27.08
CA ALA A 30 15.08 16.37 25.70
C ALA A 30 14.59 17.70 25.12
N ALA A 31 15.50 18.67 25.04
CA ALA A 31 15.26 19.95 24.44
C ALA A 31 14.67 19.69 23.04
N ALA A 32 13.46 20.18 22.80
CA ALA A 32 12.87 20.17 21.48
C ALA A 32 13.80 20.97 20.57
N SER A 33 14.58 20.25 19.77
CA SER A 33 15.52 20.81 18.81
C SER A 33 14.80 21.85 17.95
N ASN A 34 15.14 23.12 18.14
CA ASN A 34 14.61 24.25 17.37
C ASN A 34 15.32 24.31 16.00
N THR A 35 15.34 23.18 15.29
CA THR A 35 15.96 23.09 13.97
C THR A 35 15.09 23.84 12.98
N ALA A 36 15.65 24.89 12.39
CA ALA A 36 15.00 25.65 11.31
C ALA A 36 14.60 24.71 10.17
N ILE A 37 13.32 24.74 9.78
CA ILE A 37 12.79 23.92 8.70
C ILE A 37 13.33 24.42 7.37
N LYS A 38 13.90 23.51 6.59
CA LYS A 38 14.40 23.79 5.25
C LYS A 38 13.35 23.40 4.22
N VAL A 39 13.26 24.15 3.13
CA VAL A 39 12.37 23.83 2.00
C VAL A 39 13.21 23.67 0.75
N LYS A 40 13.02 22.57 0.03
CA LYS A 40 13.65 22.30 -1.26
C LYS A 40 12.60 22.09 -2.34
N LEU A 41 12.87 22.57 -3.54
CA LEU A 41 12.13 22.29 -4.76
C LEU A 41 13.08 21.66 -5.77
N ASP A 42 12.79 20.42 -6.20
CA ASP A 42 13.61 19.66 -7.15
C ASP A 42 15.09 19.62 -6.72
N GLY A 43 15.32 19.39 -5.42
CA GLY A 43 16.65 19.34 -4.80
C GLY A 43 17.29 20.70 -4.47
N LYS A 44 16.77 21.80 -5.02
CA LYS A 44 17.30 23.16 -4.82
C LYS A 44 16.64 23.84 -3.62
N SER A 45 17.41 24.55 -2.80
CA SER A 45 16.87 25.30 -1.66
C SER A 45 15.93 26.43 -2.11
N VAL A 46 14.79 26.56 -1.46
CA VAL A 46 13.84 27.65 -1.67
C VAL A 46 14.17 28.79 -0.70
N SER A 47 14.39 29.99 -1.23
CA SER A 47 14.64 31.19 -0.41
C SER A 47 13.34 31.70 0.22
N LEU A 48 13.28 31.64 1.55
CA LEU A 48 12.17 32.15 2.34
C LEU A 48 12.66 33.36 3.13
N ASP A 49 11.92 34.45 3.04
CA ASP A 49 12.23 35.71 3.72
C ASP A 49 11.88 35.66 5.23
N THR A 50 11.24 34.58 5.69
CA THR A 50 10.95 34.29 7.09
C THR A 50 10.86 32.78 7.29
N GLN A 51 11.31 32.33 8.46
CA GLN A 51 11.34 30.91 8.81
C GLN A 51 9.95 30.27 8.76
N PRO A 52 9.83 29.04 8.22
CA PRO A 52 8.61 28.26 8.33
C PRO A 52 8.18 28.03 9.79
N ARG A 53 6.90 27.77 9.99
CA ARG A 53 6.31 27.50 11.31
C ARG A 53 5.61 26.16 11.30
N ILE A 54 5.71 25.40 12.39
CA ILE A 54 4.88 24.20 12.60
C ILE A 54 3.66 24.61 13.42
N VAL A 55 2.47 24.40 12.88
CA VAL A 55 1.20 24.65 13.57
C VAL A 55 0.32 23.42 13.38
N LYS A 56 -0.14 22.81 14.49
CA LYS A 56 -0.94 21.56 14.46
C LYS A 56 -0.31 20.47 13.57
N ASN A 57 1.00 20.26 13.69
CA ASN A 57 1.76 19.31 12.87
C ASN A 57 1.67 19.57 11.34
N ARG A 58 1.59 20.84 10.95
CA ARG A 58 1.62 21.30 9.56
C ARG A 58 2.68 22.38 9.39
N THR A 59 3.49 22.27 8.34
CA THR A 59 4.47 23.29 7.98
C THR A 59 3.78 24.41 7.22
N LEU A 60 3.81 25.59 7.83
CA LEU A 60 3.33 26.84 7.27
C LEU A 60 4.51 27.67 6.78
N VAL A 61 4.40 28.25 5.59
CA VAL A 61 5.46 29.03 4.94
C VAL A 61 4.95 30.38 4.44
N PRO A 62 5.84 31.39 4.26
CA PRO A 62 5.47 32.65 3.63
C PRO A 62 4.83 32.44 2.26
N TYR A 63 3.60 32.93 2.11
CA TYR A 63 2.74 32.68 0.96
C TYR A 63 3.37 33.11 -0.39
N ASN A 64 3.88 34.35 -0.47
CA ASN A 64 4.43 34.87 -1.73
C ASN A 64 5.64 34.06 -2.20
N ASN A 65 6.57 33.73 -1.28
CA ASN A 65 7.78 32.98 -1.62
C ASN A 65 7.45 31.61 -2.19
N ILE A 66 6.54 30.87 -1.55
CA ILE A 66 6.22 29.51 -2.00
C ILE A 66 5.49 29.52 -3.35
N VAL A 67 4.56 30.46 -3.57
CA VAL A 67 3.83 30.55 -4.84
C VAL A 67 4.78 30.91 -5.99
N HIS A 68 5.67 31.90 -5.81
CA HIS A 68 6.66 32.26 -6.82
C HIS A 68 7.69 31.15 -7.06
N ALA A 69 8.16 30.46 -6.02
CA ALA A 69 9.07 29.33 -6.16
C ALA A 69 8.44 28.20 -6.98
N LEU A 70 7.13 27.98 -6.82
CA LEU A 70 6.35 27.05 -7.62
C LEU A 70 5.95 27.60 -8.99
N GLY A 71 6.39 28.81 -9.37
CA GLY A 71 6.10 29.48 -10.64
C GLY A 71 4.64 29.88 -10.84
N GLY A 72 3.89 30.10 -9.75
CA GLY A 72 2.53 30.64 -9.78
C GLY A 72 2.49 32.15 -9.59
N LYS A 73 1.30 32.73 -9.77
CA LYS A 73 0.98 34.13 -9.48
C LYS A 73 0.31 34.24 -8.10
N ALA A 74 0.77 35.18 -7.29
CA ALA A 74 0.27 35.42 -5.95
C ALA A 74 -0.54 36.71 -5.90
N SER A 75 -1.69 36.70 -5.20
CA SER A 75 -2.50 37.90 -4.97
C SER A 75 -3.09 37.92 -3.56
N TRP A 76 -3.34 39.12 -3.04
CA TRP A 76 -3.87 39.36 -1.70
C TRP A 76 -5.05 40.34 -1.75
N ASN A 77 -6.15 39.97 -1.10
CA ASN A 77 -7.28 40.84 -0.85
C ASN A 77 -7.29 41.26 0.62
N ALA A 78 -7.01 42.53 0.90
CA ALA A 78 -6.94 43.06 2.25
C ALA A 78 -8.31 43.07 2.97
N LYS A 79 -9.40 43.35 2.24
CA LYS A 79 -10.75 43.45 2.79
C LYS A 79 -11.25 42.10 3.29
N SER A 80 -11.05 41.04 2.52
CA SER A 80 -11.44 39.67 2.87
C SER A 80 -10.33 38.84 3.52
N LYS A 81 -9.15 39.44 3.77
CA LYS A 81 -7.95 38.77 4.28
C LYS A 81 -7.66 37.44 3.58
N THR A 82 -7.73 37.45 2.25
CA THR A 82 -7.67 36.24 1.41
C THR A 82 -6.48 36.30 0.48
N VAL A 83 -5.71 35.21 0.43
CA VAL A 83 -4.67 34.98 -0.59
C VAL A 83 -5.21 34.10 -1.72
N THR A 84 -4.86 34.41 -2.96
CA THR A 84 -5.25 33.61 -4.14
C THR A 84 -4.03 33.30 -5.00
N ALA A 85 -3.65 32.02 -5.08
CA ALA A 85 -2.56 31.53 -5.91
C ALA A 85 -3.10 30.94 -7.22
N GLU A 86 -2.45 31.27 -8.34
CA GLU A 86 -2.85 30.78 -9.66
C GLU A 86 -1.67 30.19 -10.43
N ARG A 87 -1.85 29.02 -11.03
CA ARG A 87 -0.85 28.40 -11.91
C ARG A 87 -1.52 27.39 -12.85
N ASP A 88 -1.20 27.45 -14.14
CA ASP A 88 -1.63 26.45 -15.14
C ASP A 88 -3.15 26.16 -15.11
N GLY A 89 -3.96 27.20 -14.91
CA GLY A 89 -5.43 27.10 -14.79
C GLY A 89 -5.95 26.66 -13.42
N VAL A 90 -5.08 26.28 -12.48
CA VAL A 90 -5.43 25.97 -11.10
C VAL A 90 -5.47 27.24 -10.27
N THR A 91 -6.56 27.43 -9.51
CA THR A 91 -6.74 28.53 -8.55
C THR A 91 -6.88 27.99 -7.14
N VAL A 92 -6.07 28.48 -6.20
CA VAL A 92 -6.14 28.13 -4.77
C VAL A 92 -6.45 29.38 -3.96
N LYS A 93 -7.58 29.39 -3.25
CA LYS A 93 -7.99 30.50 -2.38
C LYS A 93 -7.96 30.08 -0.92
N LEU A 94 -7.37 30.94 -0.09
CA LEU A 94 -7.20 30.72 1.34
C LEU A 94 -7.48 32.00 2.12
N SER A 95 -8.34 31.92 3.13
CA SER A 95 -8.66 33.06 4.00
C SER A 95 -7.99 32.90 5.35
N VAL A 96 -7.36 33.97 5.84
CA VAL A 96 -6.69 33.97 7.16
C VAL A 96 -7.70 33.61 8.25
N GLY A 97 -7.32 32.69 9.13
CA GLY A 97 -8.18 32.21 10.23
C GLY A 97 -9.19 31.12 9.84
N SER A 98 -9.35 30.77 8.56
CA SER A 98 -10.21 29.67 8.12
C SER A 98 -9.40 28.43 7.77
N SER A 99 -9.83 27.25 8.23
CA SER A 99 -9.24 25.96 7.82
C SER A 99 -9.76 25.46 6.47
N VAL A 100 -10.69 26.18 5.85
CA VAL A 100 -11.27 25.82 4.55
C VAL A 100 -10.51 26.52 3.42
N ALA A 101 -10.00 25.73 2.49
CA ALA A 101 -9.47 26.17 1.21
C ALA A 101 -10.49 25.98 0.10
N TYR A 102 -10.26 26.67 -1.01
CA TYR A 102 -10.95 26.42 -2.28
C TYR A 102 -9.92 26.13 -3.36
N ILE A 103 -10.01 24.98 -4.02
CA ILE A 103 -9.20 24.62 -5.19
C ILE A 103 -10.16 24.55 -6.38
N ASN A 104 -9.98 25.44 -7.37
CA ASN A 104 -10.89 25.57 -8.51
C ASN A 104 -12.38 25.73 -8.12
N GLY A 105 -12.64 26.32 -6.95
CA GLY A 105 -13.99 26.51 -6.41
C GLY A 105 -14.49 25.35 -5.54
N GLU A 106 -13.85 24.19 -5.56
CA GLU A 106 -14.19 23.07 -4.67
C GLU A 106 -13.62 23.29 -3.27
N LYS A 107 -14.44 23.05 -2.24
CA LYS A 107 -14.08 23.21 -0.84
C LYS A 107 -13.18 22.06 -0.36
N LEU A 108 -12.15 22.38 0.40
CA LEU A 108 -11.25 21.43 1.05
C LEU A 108 -10.96 21.86 2.49
N ASP A 109 -11.28 21.02 3.48
CA ASP A 109 -10.85 21.24 4.87
C ASP A 109 -9.39 20.79 5.04
N MET A 110 -8.53 21.72 5.46
CA MET A 110 -7.10 21.50 5.62
C MET A 110 -6.70 21.14 7.05
N GLY A 111 -7.60 21.30 8.03
CA GLY A 111 -7.35 21.14 9.46
C GLY A 111 -6.46 22.22 10.11
N VAL A 112 -5.86 23.12 9.33
CA VAL A 112 -5.06 24.26 9.82
C VAL A 112 -5.37 25.51 9.00
N ALA A 113 -5.53 26.64 9.69
CA ALA A 113 -5.81 27.92 9.06
C ALA A 113 -4.53 28.66 8.65
N PRO A 114 -4.54 29.43 7.55
CA PRO A 114 -3.52 30.42 7.28
C PRO A 114 -3.42 31.45 8.41
N LEU A 115 -2.21 31.92 8.68
CA LEU A 115 -1.92 32.89 9.74
C LEU A 115 -1.42 34.20 9.14
N PHE A 116 -1.78 35.32 9.77
CA PHE A 116 -1.17 36.61 9.47
C PHE A 116 -0.32 37.04 10.66
N VAL A 117 0.99 37.10 10.47
CA VAL A 117 1.95 37.43 11.54
C VAL A 117 3.02 38.36 10.97
N ASN A 118 3.28 39.47 11.67
CA ASN A 118 4.31 40.46 11.31
C ASN A 118 4.24 40.91 9.84
N GLY A 119 3.03 41.23 9.37
CA GLY A 119 2.81 41.69 7.99
C GLY A 119 2.83 40.58 6.92
N LYS A 120 2.99 39.31 7.30
CA LYS A 120 3.10 38.19 6.36
C LYS A 120 2.00 37.16 6.55
N THR A 121 1.48 36.69 5.43
CA THR A 121 0.56 35.54 5.41
C THR A 121 1.34 34.24 5.29
N PHE A 122 1.10 33.33 6.22
CA PHE A 122 1.64 31.99 6.26
C PHE A 122 0.57 30.99 5.85
N VAL A 123 0.90 30.11 4.90
CA VAL A 123 -0.04 29.11 4.33
C VAL A 123 0.51 27.69 4.47
N PRO A 124 -0.36 26.66 4.48
CA PRO A 124 0.08 25.27 4.50
C PRO A 124 0.85 24.94 3.22
N LEU A 125 2.15 24.65 3.33
CA LEU A 125 3.02 24.41 2.18
C LEU A 125 2.50 23.26 1.32
N ARG A 126 2.14 22.14 1.95
CA ARG A 126 1.70 20.93 1.26
C ARG A 126 0.51 21.22 0.33
N LEU A 127 -0.47 21.98 0.81
CA LEU A 127 -1.67 22.29 0.06
C LEU A 127 -1.36 23.04 -1.25
N ILE A 128 -0.58 24.12 -1.16
CA ILE A 128 -0.21 24.93 -2.34
C ILE A 128 0.59 24.08 -3.33
N SER A 129 1.62 23.37 -2.84
CA SER A 129 2.49 22.55 -3.68
C SER A 129 1.72 21.43 -4.38
N GLU A 130 0.87 20.70 -3.67
CA GLU A 130 0.09 19.60 -4.25
C GLU A 130 -1.02 20.08 -5.19
N ALA A 131 -1.65 21.22 -4.91
CA ALA A 131 -2.60 21.84 -5.82
C ALA A 131 -1.94 22.21 -7.16
N PHE A 132 -0.66 22.59 -7.14
CA PHE A 132 0.15 22.84 -8.34
C PHE A 132 0.82 21.57 -8.91
N GLY A 133 0.32 20.39 -8.54
CA GLY A 133 0.73 19.10 -9.13
C GLY A 133 2.10 18.62 -8.69
N LYS A 134 2.62 19.07 -7.54
CA LYS A 134 3.88 18.60 -6.97
C LYS A 134 3.65 17.52 -5.91
N TRP A 135 4.67 16.72 -5.66
CA TRP A 135 4.72 15.87 -4.46
C TRP A 135 5.42 16.59 -3.33
N VAL A 136 5.03 16.27 -2.10
CA VAL A 136 5.62 16.85 -0.90
C VAL A 136 5.96 15.75 0.08
N SER A 137 7.22 15.68 0.49
CA SER A 137 7.69 14.80 1.55
C SER A 137 8.34 15.63 2.67
N TYR A 138 8.42 15.03 3.86
CA TYR A 138 9.14 15.62 4.98
C TYR A 138 10.18 14.65 5.50
N ASN A 139 11.45 15.03 5.40
CA ASN A 139 12.55 14.31 6.01
C ASN A 139 12.73 14.82 7.44
N LYS A 140 12.31 14.00 8.41
CA LYS A 140 12.39 14.32 9.83
C LYS A 140 13.83 14.45 10.33
N ALA A 141 14.74 13.62 9.83
CA ALA A 141 16.14 13.61 10.28
C ALA A 141 16.87 14.90 9.89
N SER A 142 16.57 15.46 8.71
CA SER A 142 17.18 16.71 8.23
C SER A 142 16.29 17.94 8.40
N SER A 143 15.11 17.81 9.03
CA SER A 143 14.06 18.83 9.13
C SER A 143 13.79 19.55 7.80
N THR A 144 13.73 18.77 6.71
CA THR A 144 13.62 19.30 5.34
C THR A 144 12.29 18.88 4.72
N VAL A 145 11.54 19.85 4.22
CA VAL A 145 10.41 19.63 3.31
C VAL A 145 10.94 19.56 1.89
N GLU A 146 10.71 18.46 1.20
CA GLU A 146 11.07 18.28 -0.19
C GLU A 146 9.82 18.37 -1.06
N ILE A 147 9.86 19.27 -2.03
CA ILE A 147 8.86 19.41 -3.08
C ILE A 147 9.49 18.90 -4.37
N THR A 148 8.81 18.01 -5.08
CA THR A 148 9.33 17.47 -6.33
C THR A 148 8.32 17.56 -7.47
N SER A 149 8.84 17.83 -8.66
CA SER A 149 8.12 17.84 -9.93
C SER A 149 8.08 16.48 -10.60
N LYS A 150 9.00 15.59 -10.24
CA LYS A 150 9.03 14.17 -10.63
C LYS A 150 9.05 13.31 -9.37
N LEU A 151 8.52 12.09 -9.48
CA LEU A 151 8.52 11.14 -8.38
C LEU A 151 9.03 9.80 -8.83
N THR A 152 10.11 9.32 -8.21
CA THR A 152 10.56 7.93 -8.37
C THR A 152 9.98 7.07 -7.25
N VAL A 153 9.32 5.99 -7.62
CA VAL A 153 8.74 4.99 -6.72
C VAL A 153 9.29 3.60 -7.02
N GLN A 154 9.20 2.71 -6.04
CA GLN A 154 9.58 1.30 -6.21
C GLN A 154 8.33 0.47 -6.51
N THR A 155 8.36 -0.24 -7.64
CA THR A 155 7.31 -1.17 -8.09
C THR A 155 7.81 -2.61 -7.94
N SER A 156 6.94 -3.60 -8.20
CA SER A 156 7.38 -5.00 -8.25
C SER A 156 8.38 -5.30 -9.38
N THR A 157 8.47 -4.44 -10.41
CA THR A 157 9.41 -4.55 -11.53
C THR A 157 10.60 -3.59 -11.42
N GLY A 158 10.80 -2.95 -10.26
CA GLY A 158 11.90 -2.02 -10.00
C GLY A 158 11.49 -0.54 -9.97
N PRO A 159 12.47 0.39 -10.03
CA PRO A 159 12.21 1.82 -9.96
C PRO A 159 11.39 2.33 -11.15
N PHE A 160 10.39 3.17 -10.88
CA PHE A 160 9.57 3.83 -11.89
C PHE A 160 9.48 5.33 -11.58
N THR A 161 9.65 6.17 -12.61
CA THR A 161 9.63 7.63 -12.46
C THR A 161 8.42 8.24 -13.14
N LEU A 162 7.56 8.87 -12.35
CA LEU A 162 6.47 9.73 -12.81
C LEU A 162 7.02 11.10 -13.19
N ASN A 163 6.69 11.55 -14.40
CA ASN A 163 7.13 12.85 -14.91
C ASN A 163 6.24 14.01 -14.44
N LYS A 164 5.04 13.72 -13.97
CA LYS A 164 4.06 14.65 -13.39
C LYS A 164 3.10 13.89 -12.48
N LYS A 165 2.43 14.61 -11.56
CA LYS A 165 1.39 14.00 -10.73
C LYS A 165 0.23 13.53 -11.64
N PRO A 166 -0.15 12.25 -11.59
CA PRO A 166 -1.16 11.73 -12.52
C PRO A 166 -2.55 12.26 -12.18
N SER A 167 -3.31 12.56 -13.23
CA SER A 167 -4.65 13.13 -13.15
C SER A 167 -5.70 12.27 -13.85
N ARG A 168 -5.28 11.41 -14.77
CA ARG A 168 -6.13 10.53 -15.58
C ARG A 168 -5.57 9.11 -15.51
N ILE A 169 -5.82 8.48 -14.36
CA ILE A 169 -5.34 7.13 -14.05
C ILE A 169 -6.28 6.10 -14.67
N VAL A 170 -5.73 5.11 -15.35
CA VAL A 170 -6.42 3.87 -15.71
C VAL A 170 -5.76 2.71 -14.97
N THR A 171 -6.57 1.82 -14.42
CA THR A 171 -6.14 0.56 -13.81
C THR A 171 -6.59 -0.61 -14.67
N LEU A 172 -5.75 -1.64 -14.80
CA LEU A 172 -6.08 -2.88 -15.51
C LEU A 172 -6.33 -4.07 -14.56
N SER A 173 -6.40 -3.82 -13.25
CA SER A 173 -6.80 -4.79 -12.24
C SER A 173 -7.81 -4.18 -11.25
N SER A 174 -8.71 -5.00 -10.74
CA SER A 174 -9.71 -4.54 -9.77
C SER A 174 -9.07 -4.13 -8.44
N SER A 175 -8.03 -4.86 -8.01
CA SER A 175 -7.31 -4.55 -6.77
C SER A 175 -6.62 -3.19 -6.83
N ASP A 176 -5.98 -2.84 -7.94
CA ASP A 176 -5.38 -1.51 -8.11
C ASP A 176 -6.46 -0.42 -8.09
N THR A 177 -7.61 -0.67 -8.72
CA THR A 177 -8.77 0.23 -8.69
C THR A 177 -9.22 0.48 -7.25
N GLU A 178 -9.45 -0.59 -6.48
CA GLU A 178 -9.88 -0.49 -5.08
C GLU A 178 -8.88 0.27 -4.21
N ILE A 179 -7.57 0.02 -4.36
CA ILE A 179 -6.53 0.72 -3.60
C ILE A 179 -6.54 2.22 -3.93
N ILE A 180 -6.62 2.60 -5.22
CA ILE A 180 -6.63 4.01 -5.63
C ILE A 180 -7.83 4.75 -5.01
N TYR A 181 -9.02 4.16 -5.05
CA TYR A 181 -10.20 4.77 -4.44
C TYR A 181 -10.12 4.81 -2.91
N ALA A 182 -9.60 3.76 -2.27
CA ALA A 182 -9.40 3.75 -0.82
C ALA A 182 -8.46 4.86 -0.37
N LEU A 183 -7.47 5.22 -1.20
CA LEU A 183 -6.58 6.35 -0.98
C LEU A 183 -7.21 7.72 -1.30
N GLY A 184 -8.46 7.76 -1.78
CA GLY A 184 -9.17 8.99 -2.15
C GLY A 184 -8.88 9.46 -3.57
N GLY A 185 -8.17 8.68 -4.37
CA GLY A 185 -8.02 8.90 -5.81
C GLY A 185 -9.28 8.49 -6.58
N LYS A 186 -9.24 8.72 -7.88
CA LYS A 186 -10.25 8.28 -8.85
C LYS A 186 -9.55 7.75 -10.10
N VAL A 187 -10.20 6.84 -10.82
CA VAL A 187 -9.74 6.36 -12.12
C VAL A 187 -10.70 6.81 -13.21
N VAL A 188 -10.18 7.03 -14.42
CA VAL A 188 -11.01 7.31 -15.60
C VAL A 188 -11.36 6.03 -16.36
N GLY A 189 -10.61 4.94 -16.12
CA GLY A 189 -10.90 3.62 -16.66
C GLY A 189 -10.51 2.50 -15.70
N ARG A 190 -11.28 1.41 -15.74
CA ARG A 190 -11.17 0.22 -14.89
C ARG A 190 -11.29 -1.06 -15.72
N PRO A 191 -10.87 -2.23 -15.21
CA PRO A 191 -11.21 -3.50 -15.87
C PRO A 191 -12.68 -3.87 -15.65
N THR A 192 -13.17 -4.83 -16.43
CA THR A 192 -14.40 -5.58 -16.14
C THR A 192 -14.26 -6.26 -14.78
N ALA A 193 -15.20 -5.98 -13.87
CA ALA A 193 -15.18 -6.57 -12.53
C ALA A 193 -15.62 -8.03 -12.55
N MET A 194 -14.96 -8.88 -11.77
CA MET A 194 -15.41 -10.24 -11.46
C MET A 194 -16.39 -10.15 -10.29
N GLY A 195 -17.66 -9.87 -10.59
CA GLY A 195 -18.71 -9.60 -9.60
C GLY A 195 -19.02 -8.12 -9.44
N LYS A 196 -19.34 -7.69 -8.21
CA LYS A 196 -19.72 -6.30 -7.93
C LYS A 196 -18.52 -5.36 -8.11
N VAL A 197 -18.76 -4.19 -8.70
CA VAL A 197 -17.78 -3.10 -8.75
C VAL A 197 -17.61 -2.52 -7.34
N ILE A 198 -16.38 -2.56 -6.83
CA ILE A 198 -16.03 -2.04 -5.51
C ILE A 198 -14.90 -1.01 -5.65
N PRO A 199 -14.99 0.16 -4.98
CA PRO A 199 -16.21 0.71 -4.38
C PRO A 199 -17.23 1.09 -5.47
N GLU A 200 -18.48 1.33 -5.10
CA GLU A 200 -19.56 1.70 -6.03
C GLU A 200 -19.23 2.95 -6.86
N ALA A 201 -18.49 3.90 -6.27
CA ALA A 201 -17.99 5.09 -6.97
C ALA A 201 -17.05 4.78 -8.16
N ALA A 202 -16.53 3.55 -8.28
CA ALA A 202 -15.76 3.12 -9.45
C ALA A 202 -16.65 2.67 -10.63
N ALA A 203 -17.95 2.49 -10.44
CA ALA A 203 -18.88 2.11 -11.50
C ALA A 203 -18.99 3.17 -12.60
N SER A 204 -18.74 4.45 -12.28
CA SER A 204 -18.73 5.54 -13.25
C SER A 204 -17.48 5.58 -14.15
N ALA A 205 -16.43 4.84 -13.80
CA ALA A 205 -15.23 4.75 -14.63
C ALA A 205 -15.49 3.84 -15.84
N VAL A 206 -14.94 4.20 -17.00
CA VAL A 206 -15.15 3.46 -18.25
C VAL A 206 -14.47 2.10 -18.17
N GLU A 207 -15.18 1.06 -18.60
CA GLU A 207 -14.60 -0.26 -18.71
C GLU A 207 -13.66 -0.37 -19.92
N VAL A 208 -12.38 -0.67 -19.66
CA VAL A 208 -11.31 -0.70 -20.68
C VAL A 208 -10.81 -2.09 -21.03
N GLY A 209 -11.53 -3.14 -20.63
CA GLY A 209 -11.19 -4.53 -20.95
C GLY A 209 -11.25 -5.44 -19.72
N SER A 210 -10.97 -6.72 -19.94
CA SER A 210 -11.02 -7.77 -18.92
C SER A 210 -9.64 -8.40 -18.72
N VAL A 211 -9.56 -9.40 -17.85
CA VAL A 211 -8.36 -10.23 -17.69
C VAL A 211 -7.92 -10.93 -18.99
N HIS A 212 -8.79 -11.01 -19.99
CA HIS A 212 -8.51 -11.64 -21.30
C HIS A 212 -8.08 -10.64 -22.38
N GLY A 213 -8.14 -9.33 -22.14
CA GLY A 213 -7.72 -8.36 -23.15
C GLY A 213 -8.09 -6.91 -22.85
N ILE A 214 -7.35 -6.00 -23.49
CA ILE A 214 -7.51 -4.55 -23.38
C ILE A 214 -8.32 -4.03 -24.57
N LEU A 215 -9.32 -3.18 -24.29
CA LEU A 215 -10.07 -2.43 -25.30
C LEU A 215 -9.34 -1.13 -25.62
N PHE A 216 -8.35 -1.21 -26.52
CA PHE A 216 -7.46 -0.08 -26.83
C PHE A 216 -8.17 1.17 -27.36
N GLU A 217 -9.25 1.02 -28.12
CA GLU A 217 -10.04 2.17 -28.60
C GLU A 217 -10.65 2.95 -27.43
N LYS A 218 -11.31 2.24 -26.49
CA LYS A 218 -11.84 2.87 -25.28
C LYS A 218 -10.73 3.50 -24.46
N LEU A 219 -9.61 2.79 -24.28
CA LEU A 219 -8.44 3.33 -23.58
C LEU A 219 -7.93 4.64 -24.20
N ALA A 220 -7.87 4.73 -25.53
CA ALA A 220 -7.44 5.92 -26.24
C ALA A 220 -8.37 7.12 -26.01
N THR A 221 -9.70 6.91 -26.02
CA THR A 221 -10.68 7.99 -25.77
C THR A 221 -10.52 8.64 -24.39
N LEU A 222 -10.02 7.88 -23.41
CA LEU A 222 -9.80 8.35 -22.05
C LEU A 222 -8.59 9.27 -21.92
N LYS A 223 -7.68 9.34 -22.90
CA LYS A 223 -6.45 10.15 -22.85
C LYS A 223 -5.72 10.01 -21.48
N PRO A 224 -5.38 8.78 -21.04
CA PRO A 224 -4.76 8.56 -19.74
C PRO A 224 -3.36 9.19 -19.69
N ASP A 225 -2.94 9.63 -18.50
CA ASP A 225 -1.54 10.01 -18.25
C ASP A 225 -0.76 8.92 -17.49
N LEU A 226 -1.46 8.01 -16.83
CA LEU A 226 -0.89 6.83 -16.18
C LEU A 226 -1.80 5.62 -16.39
N VAL A 227 -1.22 4.51 -16.86
CA VAL A 227 -1.85 3.19 -16.84
C VAL A 227 -1.11 2.31 -15.85
N ILE A 228 -1.85 1.72 -14.90
CA ILE A 228 -1.33 0.76 -13.93
C ILE A 228 -1.71 -0.65 -14.40
N ALA A 229 -0.71 -1.51 -14.60
CA ALA A 229 -0.89 -2.82 -15.21
C ALA A 229 -0.07 -3.92 -14.51
N SER A 230 -0.51 -5.18 -14.64
CA SER A 230 0.27 -6.34 -14.23
C SER A 230 1.50 -6.52 -15.13
N PRO A 231 2.66 -6.97 -14.61
CA PRO A 231 3.84 -7.29 -15.43
C PRO A 231 3.57 -8.30 -16.55
N SER A 232 2.52 -9.12 -16.45
CA SER A 232 2.07 -10.01 -17.53
C SER A 232 1.69 -9.27 -18.82
N LEU A 233 1.36 -7.98 -18.73
CA LEU A 233 0.99 -7.12 -19.86
C LEU A 233 2.20 -6.34 -20.41
N GLN A 234 3.43 -6.71 -20.07
CA GLN A 234 4.65 -6.03 -20.53
C GLN A 234 4.71 -5.90 -22.06
N THR A 235 4.25 -6.92 -22.80
CA THR A 235 4.22 -6.91 -24.27
C THR A 235 3.32 -5.82 -24.85
N GLN A 236 2.35 -5.31 -24.07
CA GLN A 236 1.43 -4.26 -24.46
C GLN A 236 1.95 -2.84 -24.17
N LYS A 237 3.09 -2.70 -23.47
CA LYS A 237 3.66 -1.41 -23.04
C LYS A 237 3.74 -0.40 -24.18
N ALA A 238 4.39 -0.78 -25.29
CA ALA A 238 4.62 0.13 -26.42
C ALA A 238 3.31 0.62 -27.05
N THR A 239 2.28 -0.23 -27.10
CA THR A 239 0.96 0.15 -27.63
C THR A 239 0.27 1.15 -26.73
N ILE A 240 0.34 0.96 -25.41
CA ILE A 240 -0.25 1.90 -24.44
C ILE A 240 0.51 3.24 -24.44
N GLU A 241 1.85 3.22 -24.52
CA GLU A 241 2.67 4.44 -24.55
C GLU A 241 2.42 5.29 -25.82
N ARG A 242 2.12 4.66 -26.96
CA ARG A 242 1.69 5.38 -28.18
C ARG A 242 0.39 6.18 -27.99
N LEU A 243 -0.41 5.86 -26.98
CA LEU A 243 -1.60 6.62 -26.60
C LEU A 243 -1.29 7.85 -25.72
N GLY A 244 -0.01 8.03 -25.33
CA GLY A 244 0.47 9.18 -24.55
C GLY A 244 0.54 8.96 -23.03
N ALA A 245 0.28 7.75 -22.54
CA ALA A 245 0.33 7.43 -21.11
C ALA A 245 1.69 6.85 -20.68
N GLN A 246 2.11 7.13 -19.45
CA GLN A 246 3.15 6.31 -18.81
C GLN A 246 2.53 4.98 -18.34
N VAL A 247 3.26 3.86 -18.47
CA VAL A 247 2.80 2.55 -18.00
C VAL A 247 3.61 2.13 -16.78
N MET A 248 2.94 2.01 -15.62
CA MET A 248 3.54 1.52 -14.39
C MET A 248 3.14 0.06 -14.19
N PHE A 249 4.11 -0.83 -14.31
CA PHE A 249 3.91 -2.24 -14.01
C PHE A 249 4.05 -2.50 -12.51
N ASN A 250 3.06 -3.16 -11.92
CA ASN A 250 3.08 -3.54 -10.52
C ASN A 250 2.26 -4.81 -10.31
N SER A 251 2.67 -5.60 -9.32
CA SER A 251 1.99 -6.83 -8.90
C SER A 251 2.08 -6.95 -7.39
N HIS A 252 1.05 -7.54 -6.78
CA HIS A 252 1.03 -7.83 -5.36
C HIS A 252 0.49 -9.24 -5.14
N ASN A 253 1.35 -10.17 -4.72
CA ASN A 253 0.98 -11.58 -4.57
C ASN A 253 0.91 -12.01 -3.10
N THR A 254 1.25 -11.15 -2.16
CA THR A 254 1.20 -11.45 -0.73
C THR A 254 0.54 -10.30 0.03
N PHE A 255 0.16 -10.54 1.28
CA PHE A 255 -0.36 -9.48 2.16
C PHE A 255 0.63 -8.32 2.31
N ASP A 256 1.93 -8.61 2.39
CA ASP A 256 2.99 -7.60 2.44
C ASP A 256 3.09 -6.82 1.11
N ASP A 257 2.99 -7.49 -0.04
CA ASP A 257 3.02 -6.79 -1.33
C ASP A 257 1.79 -5.91 -1.57
N ILE A 258 0.63 -6.30 -1.03
CA ILE A 258 -0.56 -5.45 -1.03
C ILE A 258 -0.27 -4.19 -0.20
N GLN A 259 0.33 -4.32 0.98
CA GLN A 259 0.74 -3.16 1.79
C GLN A 259 1.76 -2.28 1.05
N LYS A 260 2.74 -2.88 0.36
CA LYS A 260 3.68 -2.13 -0.49
C LYS A 260 2.95 -1.39 -1.61
N SER A 261 1.94 -1.99 -2.23
CA SER A 261 1.13 -1.35 -3.28
C SER A 261 0.28 -0.21 -2.73
N VAL A 262 -0.29 -0.36 -1.53
CA VAL A 262 -0.99 0.72 -0.82
C VAL A 262 -0.04 1.89 -0.53
N ARG A 263 1.19 1.64 -0.07
CA ARG A 263 2.22 2.69 0.12
C ARG A 263 2.64 3.33 -1.19
N LEU A 264 2.87 2.52 -2.22
CA LEU A 264 3.24 2.95 -3.57
C LEU A 264 2.21 3.93 -4.09
N TYR A 265 0.93 3.54 -4.14
CA TYR A 265 -0.14 4.41 -4.65
C TYR A 265 -0.42 5.58 -3.71
N GLY A 266 -0.19 5.42 -2.40
CA GLY A 266 -0.18 6.52 -1.45
C GLY A 266 0.80 7.61 -1.85
N LYS A 267 2.06 7.25 -2.17
CA LYS A 267 3.06 8.22 -2.67
C LYS A 267 2.66 8.84 -4.02
N VAL A 268 2.18 8.02 -4.96
CA VAL A 268 1.72 8.47 -6.28
C VAL A 268 0.66 9.58 -6.15
N LEU A 269 -0.29 9.40 -5.21
CA LEU A 269 -1.41 10.32 -4.99
C LEU A 269 -1.08 11.47 -4.00
N GLY A 270 0.00 11.37 -3.22
CA GLY A 270 0.28 12.28 -2.10
C GLY A 270 -0.60 12.01 -0.87
N GLN A 271 -0.96 10.73 -0.66
CA GLN A 271 -1.87 10.23 0.37
C GLN A 271 -1.18 9.23 1.29
N GLU A 272 0.09 9.46 1.62
CA GLU A 272 0.92 8.54 2.42
C GLU A 272 0.37 8.30 3.83
N SER A 273 -0.17 9.34 4.49
CA SER A 273 -0.79 9.16 5.81
C SER A 273 -2.03 8.27 5.76
N LYS A 274 -2.83 8.37 4.69
CA LYS A 274 -4.01 7.52 4.49
C LYS A 274 -3.59 6.09 4.17
N ALA A 275 -2.54 5.91 3.38
CA ALA A 275 -1.94 4.60 3.11
C ALA A 275 -1.53 3.88 4.39
N GLU A 276 -0.80 4.55 5.29
CA GLU A 276 -0.40 3.94 6.57
C GLU A 276 -1.59 3.67 7.50
N GLN A 277 -2.64 4.50 7.46
CA GLN A 277 -3.88 4.22 8.20
C GLN A 277 -4.53 2.92 7.69
N ILE A 278 -4.72 2.78 6.38
CA ILE A 278 -5.29 1.57 5.77
C ILE A 278 -4.48 0.34 6.16
N ILE A 279 -3.15 0.42 6.08
CA ILE A 279 -2.26 -0.69 6.43
C ILE A 279 -2.37 -1.05 7.91
N LYS A 280 -2.45 -0.05 8.80
CA LYS A 280 -2.67 -0.28 10.23
C LYS A 280 -3.99 -1.00 10.49
N GLU A 281 -5.06 -0.60 9.81
CA GLU A 281 -6.37 -1.25 9.91
C GLU A 281 -6.32 -2.69 9.39
N MET A 282 -5.67 -2.93 8.25
CA MET A 282 -5.47 -4.27 7.70
C MET A 282 -4.71 -5.17 8.68
N ASN A 283 -3.58 -4.69 9.23
CA ASN A 283 -2.78 -5.42 10.21
C ASN A 283 -3.58 -5.72 11.47
N SER A 284 -4.36 -4.76 11.97
CA SER A 284 -5.18 -4.94 13.16
C SER A 284 -6.27 -5.99 12.97
N LYS A 285 -6.88 -6.07 11.79
CA LYS A 285 -7.88 -7.11 11.48
C LYS A 285 -7.25 -8.50 11.49
N VAL A 286 -6.09 -8.65 10.84
CA VAL A 286 -5.40 -9.95 10.74
C VAL A 286 -4.81 -10.39 12.09
N SER A 287 -4.23 -9.49 12.88
CA SER A 287 -3.60 -9.85 14.17
C SER A 287 -4.60 -10.27 15.25
N LYS A 288 -5.88 -9.88 15.12
CA LYS A 288 -6.96 -10.28 16.02
C LYS A 288 -7.54 -11.67 15.73
N LEU A 289 -7.14 -12.30 14.62
CA LEU A 289 -7.65 -13.62 14.27
C LEU A 289 -7.13 -14.67 15.26
N VAL A 290 -8.05 -15.44 15.82
CA VAL A 290 -7.73 -16.60 16.63
C VAL A 290 -7.40 -17.76 15.68
N LYS A 291 -6.11 -18.12 15.60
CA LYS A 291 -5.65 -19.23 14.77
C LYS A 291 -6.13 -20.57 15.33
N PRO A 292 -6.38 -21.58 14.48
CA PRO A 292 -6.71 -22.93 14.95
C PRO A 292 -5.56 -23.50 15.82
N LYS A 293 -5.91 -24.36 16.79
CA LYS A 293 -4.92 -24.98 17.70
C LYS A 293 -3.95 -25.88 16.92
N ASN A 294 -4.50 -26.69 16.03
CA ASN A 294 -3.76 -27.48 15.06
C ASN A 294 -3.64 -26.65 13.77
N LYS A 295 -2.56 -26.83 13.00
CA LYS A 295 -2.37 -26.18 11.69
C LYS A 295 -2.85 -27.14 10.59
N PRO A 296 -4.10 -27.09 10.10
CA PRO A 296 -4.60 -28.10 9.17
C PRO A 296 -3.83 -28.05 7.85
N LYS A 297 -3.42 -29.21 7.36
CA LYS A 297 -2.80 -29.34 6.03
C LYS A 297 -3.84 -29.02 4.98
N THR A 298 -3.62 -27.96 4.21
CA THR A 298 -4.61 -27.45 3.27
C THR A 298 -4.02 -27.39 1.87
N LEU A 299 -4.77 -27.94 0.90
CA LEU A 299 -4.52 -27.80 -0.53
C LEU A 299 -5.41 -26.69 -1.09
N ILE A 300 -4.87 -25.81 -1.91
CA ILE A 300 -5.65 -24.81 -2.64
C ILE A 300 -5.55 -25.11 -4.13
N VAL A 301 -6.69 -25.41 -4.75
CA VAL A 301 -6.81 -25.69 -6.18
C VAL A 301 -7.49 -24.50 -6.86
N TYR A 302 -6.91 -24.01 -7.95
CA TYR A 302 -7.45 -22.92 -8.73
C TYR A 302 -7.62 -23.35 -10.19
N GLY A 303 -8.78 -23.06 -10.78
CA GLY A 303 -9.03 -23.24 -12.21
C GLY A 303 -10.39 -23.88 -12.50
N ALA A 304 -10.48 -24.54 -13.65
CA ALA A 304 -11.66 -25.25 -14.11
C ALA A 304 -11.30 -26.70 -14.49
N PRO A 305 -12.28 -27.62 -14.63
CA PRO A 305 -12.03 -29.00 -15.05
C PRO A 305 -11.10 -29.09 -16.27
N GLY A 306 -9.99 -29.82 -16.11
CA GLY A 306 -8.97 -29.97 -17.17
C GLY A 306 -7.85 -28.92 -17.15
N SER A 307 -7.94 -27.87 -16.34
CA SER A 307 -6.92 -26.81 -16.23
C SER A 307 -6.81 -26.32 -14.78
N PHE A 308 -6.51 -27.25 -13.87
CA PHE A 308 -6.28 -26.93 -12.46
C PHE A 308 -4.80 -26.70 -12.17
N VAL A 309 -4.53 -25.67 -11.39
CA VAL A 309 -3.23 -25.38 -10.81
C VAL A 309 -3.34 -25.35 -9.28
N ILE A 310 -2.21 -25.55 -8.61
CA ILE A 310 -2.12 -25.55 -7.15
C ILE A 310 -1.49 -24.24 -6.69
N ALA A 311 -2.15 -23.54 -5.77
CA ALA A 311 -1.66 -22.25 -5.29
C ALA A 311 -0.52 -22.42 -4.27
N LEU A 312 0.66 -21.90 -4.61
CA LEU A 312 1.85 -21.95 -3.76
C LEU A 312 1.80 -20.90 -2.64
N PRO A 313 2.62 -20.99 -1.58
CA PRO A 313 2.69 -19.97 -0.54
C PRO A 313 3.06 -18.56 -1.04
N THR A 314 3.67 -18.47 -2.23
CA THR A 314 4.01 -17.22 -2.93
C THR A 314 2.83 -16.59 -3.68
N SER A 315 1.70 -17.30 -3.81
CA SER A 315 0.44 -16.76 -4.31
C SER A 315 -0.34 -16.07 -3.18
N TYR A 316 -1.28 -15.18 -3.53
CA TYR A 316 -2.09 -14.52 -2.50
C TYR A 316 -2.99 -15.49 -1.73
N PRO A 317 -3.69 -16.48 -2.33
CA PRO A 317 -4.49 -17.40 -1.53
C PRO A 317 -3.61 -18.31 -0.66
N GLY A 318 -2.44 -18.74 -1.16
CA GLY A 318 -1.48 -19.53 -0.38
C GLY A 318 -0.87 -18.73 0.78
N ASN A 319 -0.54 -17.46 0.56
CA ASN A 319 -0.06 -16.55 1.60
C ASN A 319 -1.14 -16.29 2.67
N PHE A 320 -2.39 -16.09 2.25
CA PHE A 320 -3.51 -15.86 3.16
C PHE A 320 -3.83 -17.08 4.02
N LEU A 321 -3.67 -18.29 3.48
CA LEU A 321 -3.81 -19.55 4.24
C LEU A 321 -2.83 -19.62 5.42
N GLU A 322 -1.55 -19.31 5.20
CA GLU A 322 -0.53 -19.31 6.26
C GLU A 322 -0.83 -18.23 7.33
N LEU A 323 -1.28 -17.05 6.89
CA LEU A 323 -1.71 -15.98 7.80
C LEU A 323 -2.93 -16.39 8.62
N ALA A 324 -3.87 -17.11 8.02
CA ALA A 324 -5.07 -17.65 8.67
C ALA A 324 -4.77 -18.79 9.65
N GLY A 325 -3.56 -19.37 9.62
CA GLY A 325 -3.08 -20.41 10.53
C GLY A 325 -3.14 -21.83 9.98
N GLY A 326 -3.36 -22.00 8.68
CA GLY A 326 -3.24 -23.30 8.00
C GLY A 326 -1.81 -23.60 7.60
N SER A 327 -1.57 -24.82 7.10
CA SER A 327 -0.29 -25.21 6.50
C SER A 327 -0.53 -25.61 5.05
N ASN A 328 0.11 -24.91 4.11
CA ASN A 328 -0.04 -25.19 2.69
C ASN A 328 0.76 -26.44 2.31
N VAL A 329 0.06 -27.48 1.84
CA VAL A 329 0.72 -28.74 1.44
C VAL A 329 1.62 -28.60 0.21
N ALA A 330 1.43 -27.55 -0.57
CA ALA A 330 2.16 -27.30 -1.80
C ALA A 330 3.45 -26.49 -1.60
N ALA A 331 3.88 -26.24 -0.35
CA ALA A 331 5.05 -25.41 -0.07
C ALA A 331 6.35 -25.89 -0.74
N SER A 332 6.47 -27.18 -1.02
CA SER A 332 7.61 -27.81 -1.71
C SER A 332 7.31 -28.24 -3.15
N PHE A 333 6.15 -27.88 -3.71
CA PHE A 333 5.81 -28.29 -5.06
C PHE A 333 6.60 -27.48 -6.09
N PRO A 334 6.97 -28.07 -7.24
CA PRO A 334 7.68 -27.36 -8.30
C PRO A 334 6.89 -26.16 -8.82
N ILE A 335 7.58 -25.04 -8.95
CA ILE A 335 7.03 -23.79 -9.50
C ILE A 335 6.84 -23.95 -11.02
N MET A 336 5.75 -23.39 -11.56
CA MET A 336 5.54 -23.27 -13.00
C MET A 336 6.28 -22.07 -13.58
N ASP A 337 6.98 -22.24 -14.70
CA ASP A 337 7.71 -21.15 -15.37
C ASP A 337 6.79 -20.02 -15.83
N THR A 338 5.60 -20.35 -16.35
CA THR A 338 4.62 -19.40 -16.88
C THR A 338 3.81 -18.70 -15.80
N MET A 339 3.68 -19.34 -14.63
CA MET A 339 2.88 -18.85 -13.50
C MET A 339 3.60 -19.13 -12.18
N PRO A 340 4.63 -18.33 -11.80
CA PRO A 340 5.53 -18.67 -10.69
C PRO A 340 4.90 -18.72 -9.29
N GLN A 341 3.62 -18.34 -9.17
CA GLN A 341 2.83 -18.42 -7.95
C GLN A 341 2.08 -19.76 -7.84
N TYR A 342 2.19 -20.63 -8.83
CA TYR A 342 1.42 -21.85 -8.94
C TYR A 342 2.31 -23.04 -9.30
N ALA A 343 1.81 -24.23 -8.97
CA ALA A 343 2.36 -25.51 -9.38
C ALA A 343 1.35 -26.28 -10.22
N GLU A 344 1.83 -27.13 -11.13
CA GLU A 344 0.97 -28.08 -11.82
C GLU A 344 0.35 -29.07 -10.83
N LEU A 345 -0.92 -29.39 -11.04
CA LEU A 345 -1.63 -30.42 -10.30
C LEU A 345 -1.02 -31.79 -10.59
N SER A 346 -0.42 -32.40 -9.56
CA SER A 346 0.09 -33.78 -9.59
C SER A 346 -0.62 -34.59 -8.52
N MET A 347 -1.39 -35.60 -8.95
CA MET A 347 -2.12 -36.46 -8.01
C MET A 347 -1.19 -37.26 -7.11
N GLU A 348 -0.02 -37.66 -7.58
CA GLU A 348 0.99 -38.33 -6.76
C GLU A 348 1.42 -37.45 -5.57
N ARG A 349 1.75 -36.18 -5.85
CA ARG A 349 2.14 -35.23 -4.79
C ARG A 349 0.99 -34.91 -3.85
N VAL A 350 -0.24 -34.78 -4.38
CA VAL A 350 -1.44 -34.52 -3.56
C VAL A 350 -1.73 -35.70 -2.62
N VAL A 351 -1.65 -36.93 -3.13
CA VAL A 351 -1.84 -38.16 -2.32
C VAL A 351 -0.75 -38.29 -1.26
N ALA A 352 0.52 -38.05 -1.61
CA ALA A 352 1.63 -38.09 -0.67
C ALA A 352 1.48 -37.04 0.45
N ALA A 353 0.97 -35.85 0.12
CA ALA A 353 0.77 -34.79 1.10
C ALA A 353 -0.46 -35.00 2.00
N ASN A 354 -1.49 -35.67 1.47
CA ASN A 354 -2.75 -36.03 2.14
C ASN A 354 -3.38 -34.86 2.95
N PRO A 355 -3.97 -33.86 2.28
CA PRO A 355 -4.53 -32.68 2.96
C PRO A 355 -5.74 -33.03 3.84
N ASP A 356 -5.89 -32.27 4.93
CA ASP A 356 -7.04 -32.28 5.85
C ASP A 356 -8.20 -31.39 5.34
N LEU A 357 -7.89 -30.45 4.43
CA LEU A 357 -8.83 -29.53 3.81
C LEU A 357 -8.43 -29.24 2.36
N ILE A 358 -9.41 -29.21 1.47
CA ILE A 358 -9.23 -28.73 0.09
C ILE A 358 -10.04 -27.45 -0.10
N LEU A 359 -9.39 -26.37 -0.53
CA LEU A 359 -10.03 -25.12 -0.90
C LEU A 359 -10.01 -24.96 -2.42
N LEU A 360 -11.14 -24.59 -2.99
CA LEU A 360 -11.36 -24.50 -4.43
C LEU A 360 -11.60 -23.05 -4.82
N ILE A 361 -10.89 -22.57 -5.83
CA ILE A 361 -11.08 -21.24 -6.42
C ILE A 361 -11.58 -21.42 -7.85
N THR A 362 -12.66 -20.72 -8.20
CA THR A 362 -13.31 -20.78 -9.51
C THR A 362 -13.85 -19.42 -9.94
N HIS A 363 -14.06 -19.26 -11.25
CA HIS A 363 -14.73 -18.09 -11.85
C HIS A 363 -16.23 -18.32 -12.09
N GLY A 364 -16.74 -19.55 -11.89
CA GLY A 364 -18.13 -19.93 -12.14
C GLY A 364 -19.01 -19.89 -10.89
N ASP A 365 -20.23 -20.40 -11.04
CA ASP A 365 -21.17 -20.60 -9.92
C ASP A 365 -20.57 -21.56 -8.87
N ALA A 366 -20.59 -21.14 -7.61
CA ALA A 366 -19.91 -21.86 -6.54
C ALA A 366 -20.56 -23.23 -6.26
N ASP A 367 -21.88 -23.32 -6.35
CA ASP A 367 -22.62 -24.55 -6.03
C ASP A 367 -22.47 -25.58 -7.16
N GLU A 368 -22.58 -25.14 -8.41
CA GLU A 368 -22.32 -25.99 -9.57
C GLU A 368 -20.88 -26.52 -9.57
N VAL A 369 -19.91 -25.66 -9.27
CA VAL A 369 -18.51 -26.05 -9.19
C VAL A 369 -18.27 -27.02 -8.03
N LYS A 370 -18.85 -26.77 -6.85
CA LYS A 370 -18.75 -27.68 -5.70
C LYS A 370 -19.31 -29.06 -6.05
N LYS A 371 -20.46 -29.12 -6.72
CA LYS A 371 -21.09 -30.37 -7.18
C LYS A 371 -20.22 -31.11 -8.21
N SER A 372 -19.67 -30.39 -9.18
CA SER A 372 -18.78 -30.96 -10.21
C SER A 372 -17.50 -31.53 -9.59
N PHE A 373 -16.87 -30.80 -8.67
CA PHE A 373 -15.71 -31.29 -7.92
C PHE A 373 -16.05 -32.52 -7.07
N LYS A 374 -17.20 -32.53 -6.40
CA LYS A 374 -17.65 -33.69 -5.63
C LYS A 374 -17.79 -34.94 -6.51
N GLN A 375 -18.38 -34.82 -7.70
CA GLN A 375 -18.45 -35.92 -8.66
C GLN A 375 -17.05 -36.41 -9.07
N GLN A 376 -16.12 -35.49 -9.36
CA GLN A 376 -14.73 -35.86 -9.68
C GLN A 376 -14.01 -36.54 -8.51
N PHE A 377 -14.24 -36.09 -7.28
CA PHE A 377 -13.67 -36.68 -6.07
C PHE A 377 -14.19 -38.11 -5.82
N GLU A 378 -15.45 -38.37 -6.17
CA GLU A 378 -16.07 -39.68 -6.05
C GLU A 378 -15.64 -40.65 -7.17
N SER A 379 -15.43 -40.15 -8.39
CA SER A 379 -15.12 -40.97 -9.56
C SER A 379 -13.63 -41.29 -9.75
N ASN A 380 -12.73 -40.53 -9.13
CA ASN A 380 -11.28 -40.72 -9.25
C ASN A 380 -10.68 -41.33 -7.97
N SER A 381 -10.10 -42.52 -8.09
CA SER A 381 -9.58 -43.31 -6.96
C SER A 381 -8.46 -42.60 -6.17
N ALA A 382 -7.68 -41.72 -6.81
CA ALA A 382 -6.65 -40.93 -6.12
C ALA A 382 -7.28 -39.88 -5.19
N TRP A 383 -8.35 -39.21 -5.62
CA TRP A 383 -9.07 -38.22 -4.82
C TRP A 383 -9.89 -38.86 -3.70
N LYS A 384 -10.62 -39.93 -4.00
CA LYS A 384 -11.50 -40.64 -3.04
C LYS A 384 -10.77 -41.09 -1.77
N ASN A 385 -9.47 -41.31 -1.86
CA ASN A 385 -8.67 -41.80 -0.75
C ASN A 385 -8.11 -40.73 0.20
N LEU A 386 -8.16 -39.46 -0.19
CA LEU A 386 -7.66 -38.35 0.62
C LEU A 386 -8.49 -38.16 1.90
N ALA A 387 -7.82 -37.78 3.00
CA ALA A 387 -8.48 -37.48 4.26
C ALA A 387 -9.54 -36.38 4.10
N ALA A 388 -9.23 -35.31 3.36
CA ALA A 388 -10.19 -34.25 3.08
C ALA A 388 -11.47 -34.75 2.40
N VAL A 389 -11.36 -35.66 1.42
CA VAL A 389 -12.54 -36.16 0.68
C VAL A 389 -13.37 -37.12 1.54
N LYS A 390 -12.72 -38.05 2.26
CA LYS A 390 -13.41 -39.01 3.14
C LYS A 390 -14.21 -38.33 4.25
N ASN A 391 -13.77 -37.16 4.69
CA ASN A 391 -14.40 -36.39 5.77
C ASN A 391 -15.30 -35.25 5.26
N ASP A 392 -15.59 -35.17 3.95
CA ASP A 392 -16.37 -34.08 3.32
C ASP A 392 -15.81 -32.67 3.63
N ARG A 393 -14.48 -32.57 3.67
CA ARG A 393 -13.69 -31.38 4.04
C ARG A 393 -13.16 -30.66 2.81
N PHE A 394 -14.07 -30.13 1.99
CA PHE A 394 -13.70 -29.29 0.85
C PHE A 394 -14.69 -28.16 0.62
N GLU A 395 -14.19 -26.97 0.27
CA GLU A 395 -15.01 -25.78 0.13
C GLU A 395 -14.62 -24.91 -1.06
N VAL A 396 -15.63 -24.35 -1.73
CA VAL A 396 -15.43 -23.34 -2.76
C VAL A 396 -15.33 -21.97 -2.09
N LEU A 397 -14.22 -21.29 -2.34
CA LEU A 397 -13.96 -19.96 -1.82
C LEU A 397 -14.77 -18.90 -2.58
N PRO A 398 -15.25 -17.84 -1.91
CA PRO A 398 -16.03 -16.78 -2.55
C PRO A 398 -15.28 -16.13 -3.73
N SER A 399 -15.88 -16.13 -4.92
CA SER A 399 -15.22 -15.65 -6.14
C SER A 399 -14.87 -14.16 -6.08
N ASP A 400 -15.66 -13.35 -5.37
CA ASP A 400 -15.41 -11.92 -5.18
C ASP A 400 -14.14 -11.59 -4.37
N LEU A 401 -13.63 -12.57 -3.61
CA LEU A 401 -12.41 -12.47 -2.80
C LEU A 401 -11.24 -13.29 -3.31
N PHE A 402 -11.50 -14.30 -4.14
CA PHE A 402 -10.49 -15.29 -4.52
C PHE A 402 -10.40 -15.58 -6.02
N ALA A 403 -11.35 -15.17 -6.86
CA ALA A 403 -11.19 -15.30 -8.31
C ALA A 403 -10.22 -14.24 -8.88
N ALA A 404 -10.01 -13.16 -8.14
CA ALA A 404 -8.98 -12.16 -8.39
C ALA A 404 -8.39 -11.72 -7.04
N ASN A 405 -7.21 -11.11 -7.07
CA ASN A 405 -6.60 -10.60 -5.85
C ASN A 405 -7.53 -9.56 -5.19
N PRO A 406 -7.88 -9.71 -3.90
CA PRO A 406 -8.84 -8.84 -3.23
C PRO A 406 -8.25 -7.49 -2.76
N GLY A 407 -6.95 -7.26 -2.96
CA GLY A 407 -6.27 -6.02 -2.58
C GLY A 407 -6.50 -5.68 -1.11
N ILE A 408 -7.02 -4.48 -0.83
CA ILE A 408 -7.30 -4.00 0.54
C ILE A 408 -8.31 -4.86 1.31
N ARG A 409 -9.08 -5.73 0.63
CA ARG A 409 -10.00 -6.69 1.26
C ARG A 409 -9.29 -7.98 1.70
N ALA A 410 -7.97 -8.10 1.55
CA ALA A 410 -7.20 -9.25 2.02
C ALA A 410 -7.51 -9.70 3.47
N PRO A 411 -7.72 -8.82 4.47
CA PRO A 411 -8.14 -9.27 5.80
C PRO A 411 -9.44 -10.06 5.81
N GLN A 412 -10.42 -9.72 4.96
CA GLN A 412 -11.69 -10.46 4.83
C GLN A 412 -11.46 -11.84 4.21
N ALA A 413 -10.58 -11.95 3.21
CA ALA A 413 -10.19 -13.23 2.63
C ALA A 413 -9.47 -14.12 3.65
N ILE A 414 -8.52 -13.57 4.41
CA ILE A 414 -7.80 -14.29 5.48
C ILE A 414 -8.78 -14.75 6.57
N GLU A 415 -9.72 -13.91 6.99
CA GLU A 415 -10.76 -14.28 7.96
C GLU A 415 -11.66 -15.40 7.43
N THR A 416 -12.01 -15.36 6.14
CA THR A 416 -12.81 -16.41 5.49
C THR A 416 -12.10 -17.75 5.57
N ILE A 417 -10.81 -17.82 5.22
CA ILE A 417 -10.02 -19.05 5.37
C ILE A 417 -9.92 -19.46 6.84
N ASN A 418 -9.67 -18.53 7.75
CA ASN A 418 -9.55 -18.81 9.19
C ASN A 418 -10.81 -19.50 9.76
N LYS A 419 -12.00 -19.06 9.34
CA LYS A 419 -13.27 -19.71 9.73
C LYS A 419 -13.34 -21.18 9.26
N LEU A 420 -12.95 -21.44 8.01
CA LEU A 420 -12.93 -22.80 7.43
C LEU A 420 -11.91 -23.72 8.10
N LEU A 421 -10.75 -23.18 8.50
CA LEU A 421 -9.72 -23.91 9.24
C LEU A 421 -10.17 -24.26 10.67
N LYS A 422 -10.94 -23.38 11.32
CA LYS A 422 -11.45 -23.63 12.68
C LYS A 422 -12.58 -24.65 12.72
N ALA A 423 -13.41 -24.70 11.68
CA ALA A 423 -14.41 -25.75 11.50
C ALA A 423 -13.80 -27.15 11.27
N ALA A 424 -12.47 -27.25 11.15
CA ALA A 424 -11.72 -28.50 10.94
C ALA A 424 -11.33 -29.23 12.22
N ASN A 425 -11.60 -28.66 13.39
CA ASN A 425 -11.20 -29.22 14.69
C ASN A 425 -12.40 -29.63 15.52
#